data_AF-L0DLG3-F1
#
_entry.id   AF-L0DLG3-F1
#
_cell.length_a   1.000
_cell.length_b   1.000
_cell.length_c   1.000
_cell.angle_alpha   90.00
_cell.angle_beta   90.00
_cell.angle_gamma   90.00
#
_symmetry.space_group_name_H-M   'P 1'
#
loop_
_entity.id
_entity.type
_entity.pdbx_description
1 polymer ?
#
loop_
_entity_poly.entity_id
_entity_poly.type
_entity_poly.pdbx_seq_one_letter_code
_entity_poly.pdbx_strand_id
1 'polypeptide(L)'
;MFPLARPYRQILATCILVVTAMLPTSYVVVTAWKINRPGHLRDVEVEMSRQLGLQVSLEGVRYPSPGEVIYQGVVVRQEEPRRKGLTEIARARSVRLRRGDRELMVETDGLRLRGESPKLAMAQLGLILQRPSDSTFDRVSLSAPTCDLDLDLDNLHFTLRDVAGVFQTDRVAPTVKASYRMVAKGANTRCELTLTRDRKAEPVRTTLAIKTMDGLPLPCQVLDVFFDSTDWLGAAARVEGALTLRQTGAKDWEADFQGDLYDIDMNTLVGRRFPSHRLSGLAHVAIKSARWGDRPGQGMGWVEATGEMTTGQGSMGTDLLNALATEMSFRLPEKSAKFATSGDKPDVDFHAMGLTFEIRKDGEIRLGGALGNEFAPDAVLARQTSALAYAPRGAANVRGLIKTLVPTNASDPVMVPLTKESRVLLCFPAPPQLLPKRIEGN
;
A
#
# COMPACT_ATOMS: atom_id res chain seq x y z
N MET A 1 -28.72 -31.99 72.09
CA MET A 1 -29.15 -30.70 71.52
C MET A 1 -29.26 -29.68 72.64
N PHE A 2 -28.28 -28.80 72.81
CA PHE A 2 -28.33 -27.76 73.83
C PHE A 2 -29.21 -26.60 73.33
N PRO A 3 -30.30 -26.22 74.02
CA PRO A 3 -31.10 -25.07 73.64
C PRO A 3 -30.31 -23.80 73.94
N LEU A 4 -29.70 -23.19 72.91
CA LEU A 4 -29.11 -21.85 73.04
C LEU A 4 -30.19 -20.89 73.55
N ALA A 5 -29.91 -20.24 74.70
CA ALA A 5 -30.81 -19.26 75.30
C ALA A 5 -31.10 -18.12 74.31
N ARG A 6 -32.33 -17.59 74.38
CA ARG A 6 -32.86 -16.51 73.52
C ARG A 6 -31.88 -15.36 73.22
N PRO A 7 -31.09 -14.82 74.19
CA PRO A 7 -30.12 -13.76 73.91
C PRO A 7 -28.98 -14.19 72.97
N TYR A 8 -28.51 -15.43 73.06
CA TYR A 8 -27.44 -15.91 72.18
C TYR A 8 -27.91 -16.08 70.72
N ARG A 9 -29.19 -16.42 70.50
CA ARG A 9 -29.76 -16.47 69.14
C ARG A 9 -29.85 -15.09 68.51
N GLN A 10 -30.21 -14.07 69.29
CA GLN A 10 -30.25 -12.69 68.83
C GLN A 10 -28.84 -12.16 68.52
N ILE A 11 -27.87 -12.41 69.38
CA ILE A 11 -26.47 -12.02 69.13
C ILE A 11 -25.94 -12.69 67.85
N LEU A 12 -26.17 -14.00 67.69
CA LEU A 12 -25.74 -14.73 66.51
C LEU A 12 -26.39 -14.20 65.22
N ALA A 13 -27.71 -13.95 65.25
CA ALA A 13 -28.43 -13.41 64.11
C ALA A 13 -27.93 -12.00 63.73
N THR A 14 -27.67 -11.13 64.70
CA THR A 14 -27.11 -9.79 64.46
C THR A 14 -25.69 -9.87 63.90
N CYS A 15 -24.84 -10.75 64.42
CA CYS A 15 -23.50 -10.96 63.87
C CYS A 15 -23.55 -11.47 62.42
N ILE A 16 -24.42 -12.43 62.11
CA ILE A 16 -24.59 -12.94 60.74
C ILE A 16 -25.05 -11.81 59.81
N LEU A 17 -26.05 -11.02 60.23
CA LEU A 17 -26.56 -9.88 59.46
C LEU A 17 -25.45 -8.84 59.19
N VAL A 18 -24.69 -8.47 60.21
CA VAL A 18 -23.58 -7.51 60.06
C VAL A 18 -22.50 -8.04 59.14
N VAL A 19 -22.10 -9.31 59.28
CA VAL A 19 -21.10 -9.93 58.40
C VAL A 19 -21.60 -9.98 56.96
N THR A 20 -22.83 -10.44 56.71
CA THR A 20 -23.38 -10.52 55.35
C THR A 20 -23.61 -9.15 54.72
N ALA A 21 -23.88 -8.11 55.50
CA ALA A 21 -24.00 -6.73 54.99
C ALA A 21 -22.64 -6.05 54.76
N MET A 22 -21.67 -6.23 55.66
CA MET A 22 -20.38 -5.53 55.59
C MET A 22 -19.37 -6.22 54.68
N LEU A 23 -19.38 -7.54 54.56
CA LEU A 23 -18.38 -8.30 53.81
C LEU A 23 -18.40 -8.00 52.29
N PRO A 24 -19.56 -7.88 51.60
CA PRO A 24 -19.60 -7.44 50.21
C PRO A 24 -19.06 -6.02 50.04
N THR A 25 -19.42 -5.12 50.96
CA THR A 25 -19.00 -3.71 50.91
C THR A 25 -17.49 -3.58 51.13
N SER A 26 -16.93 -4.27 52.12
CA SER A 26 -15.49 -4.27 52.38
C SER A 26 -14.71 -4.94 51.26
N TYR A 27 -15.24 -6.02 50.65
CA TYR A 27 -14.66 -6.63 49.46
C TYR A 27 -14.61 -5.64 48.28
N VAL A 28 -15.68 -4.91 48.01
CA VAL A 28 -15.71 -3.87 46.96
C VAL A 28 -14.73 -2.74 47.26
N VAL A 29 -14.63 -2.29 48.52
CA VAL A 29 -13.68 -1.25 48.92
C VAL A 29 -12.23 -1.72 48.74
N VAL A 30 -11.90 -2.94 49.16
CA VAL A 30 -10.55 -3.51 49.03
C VAL A 30 -10.19 -3.73 47.56
N THR A 31 -11.11 -4.22 46.74
CA THR A 31 -10.89 -4.41 45.30
C THR A 31 -10.75 -3.07 44.58
N ALA A 32 -11.60 -2.09 44.87
CA ALA A 32 -11.48 -0.73 44.33
C ALA A 32 -10.15 -0.07 44.74
N TRP A 33 -9.72 -0.25 45.99
CA TRP A 33 -8.42 0.26 46.46
C TRP A 33 -7.25 -0.40 45.76
N LYS A 34 -7.29 -1.73 45.55
CA LYS A 34 -6.26 -2.45 44.79
C LYS A 34 -6.18 -1.98 43.34
N ILE A 35 -7.32 -1.80 42.67
CA ILE A 35 -7.40 -1.37 41.27
C ILE A 35 -6.91 0.08 41.10
N ASN A 36 -7.23 0.97 42.04
CA ASN A 36 -6.83 2.38 41.99
C ASN A 36 -5.40 2.64 42.48
N ARG A 37 -4.65 1.59 42.87
CA ARG A 37 -3.28 1.76 43.35
C ARG A 37 -2.36 2.06 42.16
N PRO A 38 -1.46 3.05 42.24
CA PRO A 38 -0.53 3.36 41.13
C PRO A 38 0.35 2.17 40.72
N GLY A 39 0.65 1.26 41.67
CA GLY A 39 1.36 0.02 41.37
C GLY A 39 0.60 -0.92 40.43
N HIS A 40 -0.73 -0.98 40.52
CA HIS A 40 -1.55 -1.83 39.64
C HIS A 40 -1.44 -1.41 38.18
N LEU A 41 -1.43 -0.11 37.91
CA LEU A 41 -1.21 0.41 36.55
C LEU A 41 0.16 -0.03 36.01
N ARG A 42 1.21 0.04 36.84
CA ARG A 42 2.55 -0.35 36.43
C ARG A 42 2.68 -1.86 36.19
N ASP A 43 2.02 -2.67 37.01
CA ASP A 43 1.97 -4.13 36.83
C ASP A 43 1.29 -4.48 35.50
N VAL A 44 0.19 -3.79 35.17
CA VAL A 44 -0.51 -3.98 33.89
C VAL A 44 0.34 -3.51 32.70
N GLU A 45 1.03 -2.38 32.80
CA GLU A 45 1.97 -1.92 31.76
C GLU A 45 3.09 -2.93 31.51
N VAL A 46 3.68 -3.48 32.57
CA VAL A 46 4.76 -4.49 32.47
C VAL A 46 4.24 -5.77 31.84
N GLU A 47 3.06 -6.24 32.24
CA GLU A 47 2.45 -7.44 31.67
C GLU A 47 2.13 -7.26 30.18
N MET A 48 1.49 -6.14 29.79
CA MET A 48 1.23 -5.84 28.38
C MET A 48 2.53 -5.70 27.58
N SER A 49 3.54 -5.06 28.16
CA SER A 49 4.83 -4.88 27.50
C SER A 49 5.53 -6.21 27.23
N ARG A 50 5.46 -7.13 28.20
CA ARG A 50 6.00 -8.48 28.08
C ARG A 50 5.25 -9.30 27.02
N GLN A 51 3.92 -9.21 26.98
CA GLN A 51 3.09 -9.94 26.03
C GLN A 51 3.30 -9.46 24.58
N LEU A 52 3.41 -8.15 24.38
CA LEU A 52 3.61 -7.57 23.04
C LEU A 52 5.09 -7.61 22.61
N GLY A 53 6.02 -7.67 23.56
CA GLY A 53 7.44 -7.44 23.31
C GLY A 53 7.72 -5.99 22.88
N LEU A 54 6.92 -5.06 23.39
CA LEU A 54 6.94 -3.62 23.07
C LEU A 54 6.81 -2.84 24.37
N GLN A 55 7.28 -1.60 24.42
CA GLN A 55 7.08 -0.77 25.61
C GLN A 55 5.69 -0.13 25.57
N VAL A 56 4.86 -0.46 26.54
CA VAL A 56 3.50 0.07 26.67
C VAL A 56 3.46 1.07 27.83
N SER A 57 2.83 2.22 27.61
CA SER A 57 2.43 3.15 28.68
C SER A 57 0.93 3.39 28.65
N LEU A 58 0.33 3.53 29.83
CA LEU A 58 -1.11 3.68 30.04
C LEU A 58 -1.37 4.90 30.94
N GLU A 59 -2.40 5.68 30.65
CA GLU A 59 -2.87 6.74 31.55
C GLU A 59 -3.81 6.18 32.63
N GLY A 60 -4.53 5.10 32.32
CA GLY A 60 -5.49 4.52 33.24
C GLY A 60 -6.01 3.15 32.79
N VAL A 61 -6.56 2.40 33.74
CA VAL A 61 -7.19 1.09 33.51
C VAL A 61 -8.52 1.04 34.25
N ARG A 62 -9.57 0.55 33.58
CA ARG A 62 -10.91 0.36 34.15
C ARG A 62 -11.44 -1.03 33.83
N TYR A 63 -12.26 -1.57 34.74
CA TYR A 63 -12.87 -2.89 34.64
C TYR A 63 -14.39 -2.75 34.78
N PRO A 64 -15.11 -2.36 33.69
CA PRO A 64 -16.54 -2.09 33.76
C PRO A 64 -17.38 -3.35 34.01
N SER A 65 -16.90 -4.51 33.56
CA SER A 65 -17.58 -5.80 33.67
C SER A 65 -16.57 -6.95 33.71
N PRO A 66 -16.91 -8.11 34.28
CA PRO A 66 -16.05 -9.29 34.23
C PRO A 66 -15.67 -9.65 32.79
N GLY A 67 -14.37 -9.81 32.53
CA GLY A 67 -13.84 -10.12 31.18
C GLY A 67 -13.69 -8.92 30.24
N GLU A 68 -14.10 -7.73 30.66
CA GLU A 68 -13.93 -6.47 29.92
C GLU A 68 -12.89 -5.58 30.62
N VAL A 69 -11.92 -5.09 29.84
CA VAL A 69 -10.88 -4.16 30.32
C VAL A 69 -10.83 -2.96 29.40
N ILE A 70 -10.86 -1.76 29.97
CA ILE A 70 -10.70 -0.50 29.22
C ILE A 70 -9.37 0.12 29.64
N TYR A 71 -8.46 0.21 28.69
CA TYR A 71 -7.23 0.97 28.82
C TYR A 71 -7.44 2.39 28.28
N GLN A 72 -6.85 3.37 28.96
CA GLN A 72 -6.94 4.79 28.61
C GLN A 72 -5.54 5.32 28.28
N GLY A 73 -5.44 6.17 27.25
CA GLY A 73 -4.19 6.81 26.84
C GLY A 73 -3.09 5.79 26.49
N VAL A 74 -3.45 4.75 25.75
CA VAL A 74 -2.50 3.69 25.39
C VAL A 74 -1.48 4.24 24.40
N VAL A 75 -0.20 4.11 24.73
CA VAL A 75 0.90 4.41 23.81
C VAL A 75 1.83 3.21 23.77
N VAL A 76 2.06 2.72 22.55
CA VAL A 76 2.93 1.59 22.26
C VAL A 76 4.18 2.10 21.56
N ARG A 77 5.33 1.75 22.10
CA ARG A 77 6.64 2.14 21.58
C ARG A 77 7.49 0.92 21.27
N GLN A 78 8.25 1.01 20.20
CA GLN A 78 9.24 0.02 19.82
C GLN A 78 10.64 0.57 20.06
N GLU A 79 11.53 -0.26 20.61
CA GLU A 79 12.95 0.06 20.70
C GLU A 79 13.57 -0.01 19.31
N GLU A 80 14.19 1.08 18.87
CA GLU A 80 14.79 1.16 17.54
C GLU A 80 16.12 0.38 17.53
N PRO A 81 16.34 -0.58 16.62
CA PRO A 81 17.57 -1.39 16.64
C PRO A 81 18.85 -0.60 16.35
N ARG A 82 18.72 0.58 15.72
CA ARG A 82 19.86 1.37 15.20
C ARG A 82 20.06 2.70 15.91
N ARG A 83 19.04 3.26 16.54
CA ARG A 83 19.14 4.44 17.40
C ARG A 83 18.75 4.02 18.80
N LYS A 84 19.49 4.48 19.82
CA LYS A 84 19.13 4.29 21.22
C LYS A 84 17.91 5.15 21.57
N GLY A 85 16.74 4.81 21.03
CA GLY A 85 15.52 5.58 21.13
C GLY A 85 14.27 4.69 21.05
N LEU A 86 13.18 5.20 21.61
CA LEU A 86 11.87 4.56 21.56
C LEU A 86 11.02 5.30 20.54
N THR A 87 10.62 4.60 19.48
CA THR A 87 9.72 5.15 18.46
C THR A 87 8.28 4.78 18.82
N GLU A 88 7.39 5.77 18.87
CA GLU A 88 5.95 5.54 19.02
C GLU A 88 5.41 4.91 17.74
N ILE A 89 4.83 3.70 17.84
CA ILE A 89 4.26 2.96 16.69
C ILE A 89 2.74 2.97 16.69
N ALA A 90 2.12 3.12 17.87
CA ALA A 90 0.67 3.19 18.00
C ALA A 90 0.27 4.01 19.22
N ARG A 91 -0.83 4.74 19.08
CA ARG A 91 -1.51 5.45 20.16
C ARG A 91 -3.00 5.25 20.03
N ALA A 92 -3.70 5.09 21.14
CA ALA A 92 -5.15 5.10 21.17
C ALA A 92 -5.63 5.84 22.42
N ARG A 93 -6.66 6.66 22.25
CA ARG A 93 -7.28 7.37 23.37
C ARG A 93 -7.90 6.39 24.36
N SER A 94 -8.58 5.38 23.84
CA SER A 94 -9.06 4.26 24.64
C SER A 94 -8.99 2.95 23.86
N VAL A 95 -8.73 1.86 24.57
CA VAL A 95 -8.74 0.49 24.04
C VAL A 95 -9.59 -0.34 24.98
N ARG A 96 -10.74 -0.80 24.47
CA ARG A 96 -11.61 -1.73 25.17
C ARG A 96 -11.31 -3.14 24.66
N LEU A 97 -10.86 -4.00 25.57
CA LEU A 97 -10.68 -5.42 25.34
C LEU A 97 -11.86 -6.19 25.92
N ARG A 98 -12.42 -7.09 25.11
CA ARG A 98 -13.35 -8.12 25.56
C ARG A 98 -12.77 -9.48 25.23
N ARG A 99 -12.60 -10.30 26.26
CA ARG A 99 -12.07 -11.66 26.13
C ARG A 99 -13.24 -12.64 26.06
N GLY A 100 -13.38 -13.32 24.92
CA GLY A 100 -14.13 -14.55 24.80
C GLY A 100 -13.25 -15.76 25.09
N ASP A 101 -13.77 -16.96 24.86
CA ASP A 101 -13.06 -18.22 25.12
C ASP A 101 -11.76 -18.33 24.31
N ARG A 102 -11.87 -18.25 22.97
CA ARG A 102 -10.74 -18.25 22.03
C ARG A 102 -10.72 -17.04 21.10
N GLU A 103 -11.55 -16.04 21.38
CA GLU A 103 -11.64 -14.80 20.62
C GLU A 103 -11.30 -13.58 21.48
N LEU A 104 -10.51 -12.66 20.94
CA LEU A 104 -10.22 -11.36 21.55
C LEU A 104 -10.83 -10.26 20.68
N MET A 105 -11.71 -9.44 21.26
CA MET A 105 -12.24 -8.26 20.59
C MET A 105 -11.56 -7.01 21.15
N VAL A 106 -11.02 -6.20 20.24
CA VAL A 106 -10.29 -4.96 20.50
C VAL A 106 -11.07 -3.83 19.86
N GLU A 107 -11.74 -3.02 20.66
CA GLU A 107 -12.39 -1.78 20.21
C GLU A 107 -11.48 -0.61 20.58
N THR A 108 -11.14 0.25 19.62
CA THR A 108 -10.27 1.40 19.85
C THR A 108 -10.99 2.70 19.52
N ASP A 109 -10.66 3.76 20.26
CA ASP A 109 -11.06 5.14 19.98
C ASP A 109 -9.82 6.01 19.78
N GLY A 110 -9.86 6.86 18.76
CA GLY A 110 -8.76 7.75 18.38
C GLY A 110 -7.46 6.98 18.08
N LEU A 111 -7.56 5.89 17.31
CA LEU A 111 -6.39 5.10 16.93
C LEU A 111 -5.47 5.91 16.02
N ARG A 112 -4.19 5.93 16.34
CA ARG A 112 -3.13 6.48 15.50
C ARG A 112 -2.05 5.44 15.36
N LEU A 113 -1.66 5.15 14.13
CA LEU A 113 -0.59 4.24 13.78
C LEU A 113 0.53 5.05 13.16
N ARG A 114 1.76 4.78 13.58
CA ARG A 114 2.95 5.42 13.03
C ARG A 114 3.92 4.36 12.53
N GLY A 115 4.38 4.50 11.30
CA GLY A 115 5.41 3.67 10.70
C GLY A 115 6.55 4.54 10.19
N GLU A 116 7.80 4.14 10.44
CA GLU A 116 8.98 4.87 9.93
C GLU A 116 9.09 4.78 8.41
N SER A 117 8.72 3.62 7.84
CA SER A 117 8.61 3.46 6.40
C SER A 117 7.71 2.28 6.04
N PRO A 118 7.13 2.28 4.84
CA PRO A 118 6.46 1.13 4.24
C PRO A 118 7.19 -0.21 4.40
N LYS A 119 8.49 -0.23 4.09
CA LYS A 119 9.30 -1.45 4.13
C LYS A 119 9.45 -1.98 5.54
N LEU A 120 9.67 -1.10 6.51
CA LEU A 120 9.78 -1.50 7.92
C LEU A 120 8.44 -1.98 8.47
N ALA A 121 7.34 -1.30 8.14
CA ALA A 121 6.00 -1.76 8.50
C ALA A 121 5.71 -3.16 7.93
N MET A 122 6.06 -3.41 6.66
CA MET A 122 5.94 -4.73 6.04
C MET A 122 6.85 -5.78 6.68
N ALA A 123 8.08 -5.43 7.03
CA ALA A 123 9.00 -6.33 7.73
C ALA A 123 8.48 -6.68 9.12
N GLN A 124 7.94 -5.71 9.87
CA GLN A 124 7.33 -5.92 11.18
C GLN A 124 6.11 -6.84 11.09
N LEU A 125 5.22 -6.61 10.13
CA LEU A 125 4.10 -7.53 9.85
C LEU A 125 4.58 -8.93 9.51
N GLY A 126 5.65 -9.04 8.70
CA GLY A 126 6.31 -10.30 8.40
C GLY A 126 6.82 -11.02 9.65
N LEU A 127 7.46 -10.29 10.58
CA LEU A 127 7.94 -10.83 11.85
C LEU A 127 6.79 -11.31 12.74
N ILE A 128 5.69 -10.56 12.82
CA ILE A 128 4.50 -10.97 13.58
C ILE A 128 3.94 -12.29 13.03
N LEU A 129 3.85 -12.43 11.70
CA LEU A 129 3.38 -13.66 11.06
C LEU A 129 4.38 -14.81 11.11
N GLN A 130 5.66 -14.52 11.35
CA GLN A 130 6.69 -15.53 11.56
C GLN A 130 6.66 -16.12 12.96
N ARG A 131 6.17 -15.39 13.97
CA ARG A 131 6.10 -15.92 15.33
C ARG A 131 5.22 -17.18 15.34
N PRO A 132 5.72 -18.31 15.90
CA PRO A 132 4.88 -19.47 16.11
C PRO A 132 3.72 -19.06 17.02
N SER A 133 2.50 -19.42 16.62
CA SER A 133 1.28 -19.05 17.33
C SER A 133 1.18 -19.82 18.64
N ASP A 134 1.87 -19.35 19.67
CA ASP A 134 1.58 -19.64 21.08
C ASP A 134 0.52 -18.67 21.63
N SER A 135 -0.31 -18.14 20.73
CA SER A 135 -1.39 -17.22 21.10
C SER A 135 -2.49 -18.00 21.80
N THR A 136 -2.92 -17.49 22.95
CA THR A 136 -4.10 -18.00 23.67
C THR A 136 -5.41 -17.83 22.88
N PHE A 137 -5.40 -17.01 21.82
CA PHE A 137 -6.57 -16.69 21.01
C PHE A 137 -6.40 -17.23 19.58
N ASP A 138 -7.48 -17.81 19.04
CA ASP A 138 -7.59 -18.24 17.64
C ASP A 138 -7.89 -17.05 16.71
N ARG A 139 -8.58 -16.05 17.26
CA ARG A 139 -9.05 -14.91 16.51
C ARG A 139 -8.93 -13.63 17.33
N VAL A 140 -8.38 -12.59 16.72
CA VAL A 140 -8.34 -11.24 17.27
C VAL A 140 -9.07 -10.32 16.31
N SER A 141 -10.18 -9.73 16.75
CA SER A 141 -10.94 -8.75 15.97
C SER A 141 -10.61 -7.35 16.46
N LEU A 142 -10.33 -6.43 15.55
CA LEU A 142 -10.07 -5.01 15.80
C LEU A 142 -11.20 -4.19 15.18
N SER A 143 -11.72 -3.22 15.92
CA SER A 143 -12.63 -2.20 15.39
C SER A 143 -12.18 -0.81 15.84
N ALA A 144 -12.03 0.10 14.88
CA ALA A 144 -11.70 1.49 15.13
C ALA A 144 -12.59 2.38 14.23
N PRO A 145 -13.44 3.26 14.80
CA PRO A 145 -14.26 4.19 14.00
C PRO A 145 -13.41 5.12 13.14
N THR A 146 -12.27 5.56 13.68
CA THR A 146 -11.28 6.39 13.01
C THR A 146 -9.89 5.86 13.28
N CYS A 147 -9.01 5.96 12.27
CA CYS A 147 -7.60 5.65 12.40
C CYS A 147 -6.78 6.63 11.57
N ASP A 148 -5.85 7.35 12.21
CA ASP A 148 -4.85 8.14 11.49
C ASP A 148 -3.61 7.26 11.28
N LEU A 149 -3.18 7.10 10.03
CA LEU A 149 -1.96 6.39 9.67
C LEU A 149 -0.92 7.41 9.23
N ASP A 150 0.19 7.45 9.95
CA ASP A 150 1.34 8.31 9.68
C ASP A 150 2.52 7.43 9.25
N LEU A 151 2.88 7.50 7.97
CA LEU A 151 4.10 6.90 7.46
C LEU A 151 5.10 8.05 7.31
N ASP A 152 6.14 8.09 8.15
CA ASP A 152 7.16 9.15 8.30
C ASP A 152 8.04 9.37 7.04
N LEU A 153 7.58 8.87 5.89
CA LEU A 153 8.13 9.01 4.56
C LEU A 153 7.31 10.07 3.82
N ASP A 154 7.93 11.16 3.39
CA ASP A 154 7.36 12.19 2.50
C ASP A 154 6.00 12.77 2.95
N ASN A 155 5.76 12.83 4.27
CA ASN A 155 4.51 13.27 4.89
C ASN A 155 3.28 12.45 4.42
N LEU A 156 3.45 11.13 4.26
CA LEU A 156 2.36 10.22 3.92
C LEU A 156 1.43 10.01 5.12
N HIS A 157 0.41 10.86 5.18
CA HIS A 157 -0.64 10.80 6.20
C HIS A 157 -1.98 10.37 5.58
N PHE A 158 -2.57 9.31 6.11
CA PHE A 158 -3.86 8.79 5.69
C PHE A 158 -4.86 8.80 6.84
N THR A 159 -6.08 9.27 6.58
CA THR A 159 -7.19 9.13 7.53
C THR A 159 -8.11 8.02 7.06
N LEU A 160 -8.26 7.01 7.90
CA LEU A 160 -9.11 5.85 7.68
C LEU A 160 -10.35 5.93 8.58
N ARG A 161 -11.48 5.44 8.08
CA ARG A 161 -12.75 5.30 8.81
C ARG A 161 -13.22 3.86 8.78
N ASP A 162 -14.06 3.51 9.75
CA ASP A 162 -14.72 2.21 9.85
C ASP A 162 -13.73 1.04 9.70
N VAL A 163 -12.57 1.16 10.37
CA VAL A 163 -11.51 0.16 10.30
C VAL A 163 -11.97 -1.08 11.06
N ALA A 164 -12.10 -2.19 10.35
CA ALA A 164 -12.37 -3.49 10.92
C ALA A 164 -11.26 -4.46 10.51
N GLY A 165 -10.50 -4.95 11.49
CA GLY A 165 -9.42 -5.90 11.31
C GLY A 165 -9.77 -7.26 11.92
N VAL A 166 -9.30 -8.34 11.32
CA VAL A 166 -9.36 -9.69 11.88
C VAL A 166 -8.01 -10.35 11.66
N PHE A 167 -7.36 -10.73 12.74
CA PHE A 167 -6.24 -11.65 12.72
C PHE A 167 -6.74 -13.04 13.11
N GLN A 168 -6.48 -14.01 12.25
CA GLN A 168 -6.80 -15.41 12.48
C GLN A 168 -5.50 -16.19 12.59
N THR A 169 -5.32 -16.86 13.72
CA THR A 169 -4.16 -17.71 13.96
C THR A 169 -4.47 -19.06 13.33
N ASP A 170 -3.62 -19.42 12.38
CA ASP A 170 -3.59 -20.75 11.79
C ASP A 170 -2.12 -21.14 11.80
N ARG A 171 -1.80 -22.37 12.24
CA ARG A 171 -0.42 -22.86 12.27
C ARG A 171 0.17 -22.95 10.86
N VAL A 172 -0.70 -23.13 9.88
CA VAL A 172 -0.39 -23.34 8.47
C VAL A 172 -0.44 -22.02 7.71
N ALA A 173 -1.52 -21.25 7.84
CA ALA A 173 -1.78 -20.07 7.04
C ALA A 173 -2.32 -18.89 7.87
N PRO A 174 -1.53 -18.33 8.82
CA PRO A 174 -2.00 -17.20 9.60
C PRO A 174 -2.35 -16.03 8.67
N THR A 175 -3.50 -15.42 8.95
CA THR A 175 -4.12 -14.45 8.04
C THR A 175 -4.54 -13.21 8.81
N VAL A 176 -4.19 -12.04 8.29
CA VAL A 176 -4.72 -10.73 8.70
C VAL A 176 -5.62 -10.24 7.58
N LYS A 177 -6.86 -9.87 7.90
CA LYS A 177 -7.78 -9.17 7.01
C LYS A 177 -8.11 -7.82 7.62
N ALA A 178 -8.16 -6.78 6.82
CA ALA A 178 -8.63 -5.47 7.25
C ALA A 178 -9.54 -4.88 6.17
N SER A 179 -10.66 -4.32 6.57
CA SER A 179 -11.52 -3.50 5.73
C SER A 179 -11.59 -2.10 6.33
N TYR A 180 -11.47 -1.08 5.49
CA TYR A 180 -11.50 0.31 5.92
C TYR A 180 -12.01 1.20 4.81
N ARG A 181 -12.42 2.41 5.16
CA ARG A 181 -12.74 3.47 4.21
C ARG A 181 -11.64 4.52 4.23
N MET A 182 -11.04 4.78 3.09
CA MET A 182 -10.04 5.83 2.99
C MET A 182 -10.72 7.16 2.68
N VAL A 183 -10.41 8.16 3.50
CA VAL A 183 -10.92 9.53 3.35
C VAL A 183 -9.85 10.35 2.64
N ALA A 184 -10.11 10.68 1.39
CA ALA A 184 -9.31 11.63 0.62
C ALA A 184 -10.21 12.76 0.11
N LYS A 185 -9.63 13.86 -0.39
CA LYS A 185 -10.40 15.00 -0.91
C LYS A 185 -11.41 14.53 -1.97
N GLY A 186 -12.69 14.49 -1.59
CA GLY A 186 -13.78 14.06 -2.47
C GLY A 186 -13.95 12.55 -2.62
N ALA A 187 -13.09 11.70 -2.06
CA ALA A 187 -13.20 10.23 -2.16
C ALA A 187 -13.43 9.59 -0.77
N ASN A 188 -14.38 8.67 -0.73
CA ASN A 188 -14.68 7.83 0.43
C ASN A 188 -14.79 6.38 -0.06
N THR A 189 -13.64 5.75 -0.24
CA THR A 189 -13.55 4.48 -0.97
C THR A 189 -13.24 3.36 -0.01
N ARG A 190 -14.05 2.32 -0.07
CA ARG A 190 -13.85 1.10 0.70
C ARG A 190 -12.67 0.34 0.11
N CYS A 191 -11.74 -0.02 0.99
CA CYS A 191 -10.56 -0.80 0.67
C CYS A 191 -10.55 -2.08 1.51
N GLU A 192 -9.97 -3.14 0.96
CA GLU A 192 -9.71 -4.38 1.66
C GLU A 192 -8.22 -4.73 1.55
N LEU A 193 -7.66 -5.14 2.68
CA LEU A 193 -6.29 -5.62 2.81
C LEU A 193 -6.34 -7.05 3.35
N THR A 194 -5.63 -7.96 2.70
CA THR A 194 -5.45 -9.33 3.17
C THR A 194 -3.97 -9.67 3.15
N LEU A 195 -3.43 -10.06 4.29
CA LEU A 195 -2.06 -10.53 4.42
C LEU A 195 -2.09 -11.97 4.93
N THR A 196 -1.56 -12.90 4.15
CA THR A 196 -1.53 -14.34 4.46
C THR A 196 -0.12 -14.87 4.37
N ARG A 197 0.30 -15.73 5.30
CA ARG A 197 1.57 -16.45 5.21
C ARG A 197 1.32 -17.95 5.06
N ASP A 198 1.32 -18.46 3.85
CA ASP A 198 1.14 -19.89 3.57
C ASP A 198 2.43 -20.68 3.85
N ARG A 199 2.41 -21.47 4.92
CA ARG A 199 3.50 -22.37 5.33
C ARG A 199 3.37 -23.79 4.76
N LYS A 200 2.28 -24.12 4.03
CA LYS A 200 2.17 -25.38 3.27
C LYS A 200 2.98 -25.33 1.99
N ALA A 201 3.14 -24.15 1.41
CA ALA A 201 3.99 -23.94 0.25
C ALA A 201 5.47 -24.15 0.64
N GLU A 202 6.22 -24.85 -0.20
CA GLU A 202 7.67 -24.98 -0.11
C GLU A 202 8.28 -24.37 -1.39
N PRO A 203 8.91 -23.18 -1.33
CA PRO A 203 9.17 -22.36 -0.13
C PRO A 203 7.93 -21.67 0.44
N VAL A 204 7.97 -21.30 1.73
CA VAL A 204 6.90 -20.55 2.43
C VAL A 204 6.54 -19.28 1.66
N ARG A 205 5.25 -19.04 1.45
CA ARG A 205 4.77 -17.91 0.64
C ARG A 205 4.03 -16.89 1.50
N THR A 206 4.42 -15.63 1.42
CA THR A 206 3.68 -14.51 2.02
C THR A 206 2.98 -13.74 0.91
N THR A 207 1.68 -13.46 1.08
CA THR A 207 0.88 -12.72 0.11
C THR A 207 0.18 -11.56 0.81
N LEU A 208 0.43 -10.34 0.35
CA LEU A 208 -0.33 -9.14 0.71
C LEU A 208 -1.18 -8.74 -0.49
N ALA A 209 -2.48 -8.68 -0.34
CA ALA A 209 -3.40 -8.18 -1.35
C ALA A 209 -4.10 -6.92 -0.83
N ILE A 210 -4.12 -5.87 -1.63
CA ILE A 210 -4.83 -4.62 -1.37
C ILE A 210 -5.78 -4.41 -2.54
N LYS A 211 -7.05 -4.14 -2.26
CA LYS A 211 -8.07 -3.95 -3.29
C LYS A 211 -8.97 -2.76 -2.97
N THR A 212 -9.25 -1.95 -3.98
CA THR A 212 -10.34 -0.97 -3.95
C THR A 212 -11.65 -1.66 -4.29
N MET A 213 -12.69 -1.39 -3.51
CA MET A 213 -13.99 -2.05 -3.63
C MET A 213 -15.03 -1.08 -4.19
N ASP A 214 -15.70 -0.33 -3.31
CA ASP A 214 -16.76 0.60 -3.68
C ASP A 214 -16.29 2.03 -3.39
N GLY A 215 -16.50 2.95 -4.34
CA GLY A 215 -16.20 4.38 -4.17
C GLY A 215 -15.62 5.00 -5.43
N LEU A 216 -15.00 6.16 -5.26
CA LEU A 216 -14.28 6.84 -6.33
C LEU A 216 -12.82 6.36 -6.40
N PRO A 217 -12.14 6.47 -7.55
CA PRO A 217 -10.71 6.21 -7.64
C PRO A 217 -9.94 7.01 -6.58
N LEU A 218 -8.98 6.35 -5.94
CA LEU A 218 -8.16 6.93 -4.87
C LEU A 218 -7.06 7.80 -5.47
N PRO A 219 -6.56 8.83 -4.77
CA PRO A 219 -5.33 9.51 -5.20
C PRO A 219 -4.18 8.51 -5.36
N CYS A 220 -3.39 8.61 -6.42
CA CYS A 220 -2.25 7.71 -6.65
C CYS A 220 -1.23 7.72 -5.51
N GLN A 221 -1.17 8.78 -4.69
CA GLN A 221 -0.33 8.90 -3.49
C GLN A 221 -0.39 7.67 -2.56
N VAL A 222 -1.48 6.90 -2.59
CA VAL A 222 -1.62 5.64 -1.85
C VAL A 222 -0.59 4.58 -2.28
N LEU A 223 -0.04 4.71 -3.49
CA LEU A 223 1.00 3.88 -4.07
C LEU A 223 2.41 4.38 -3.74
N ASP A 224 2.56 5.56 -3.12
CA ASP A 224 3.86 6.12 -2.67
C ASP A 224 4.57 5.20 -1.66
N VAL A 225 3.78 4.34 -1.02
CA VAL A 225 4.25 3.22 -0.20
C VAL A 225 5.18 2.28 -0.97
N PHE A 226 4.99 2.15 -2.28
CA PHE A 226 5.73 1.25 -3.17
C PHE A 226 6.68 2.00 -4.10
N PHE A 227 6.28 3.17 -4.61
CA PHE A 227 7.07 4.01 -5.50
C PHE A 227 6.53 5.44 -5.55
N ASP A 228 7.34 6.45 -5.86
CA ASP A 228 6.94 7.86 -5.95
C ASP A 228 5.90 8.14 -7.05
N SER A 229 4.64 7.85 -6.80
CA SER A 229 3.58 7.94 -7.79
C SER A 229 3.30 9.38 -8.21
N THR A 230 3.55 10.34 -7.33
CA THR A 230 3.34 11.76 -7.61
C THR A 230 4.34 12.26 -8.67
N ASP A 231 5.62 11.89 -8.55
CA ASP A 231 6.63 12.22 -9.56
C ASP A 231 6.47 11.39 -10.84
N TRP A 232 5.91 10.19 -10.75
CA TRP A 232 5.73 9.31 -11.91
C TRP A 232 4.48 9.58 -12.74
N LEU A 233 3.34 9.79 -12.09
CA LEU A 233 2.01 9.82 -12.70
C LEU A 233 1.39 11.22 -12.66
N GLY A 234 1.92 12.12 -11.84
CA GLY A 234 1.37 13.45 -11.60
C GLY A 234 0.46 13.49 -10.37
N ALA A 235 0.38 14.65 -9.73
CA ALA A 235 -0.32 14.85 -8.46
C ALA A 235 -1.86 14.70 -8.55
N ALA A 236 -2.43 14.80 -9.75
CA ALA A 236 -3.86 14.61 -9.98
C ALA A 236 -4.22 13.15 -10.31
N ALA A 237 -3.24 12.27 -10.47
CA ALA A 237 -3.48 10.89 -10.88
C ALA A 237 -4.26 10.13 -9.81
N ARG A 238 -5.13 9.23 -10.28
CA ARG A 238 -5.98 8.41 -9.40
C ARG A 238 -5.88 6.93 -9.78
N VAL A 239 -6.10 6.04 -8.81
CA VAL A 239 -6.00 4.59 -8.96
C VAL A 239 -7.24 3.89 -8.43
N GLU A 240 -7.69 2.91 -9.18
CA GLU A 240 -8.68 1.91 -8.80
C GLU A 240 -8.17 0.53 -9.22
N GLY A 241 -8.24 -0.48 -8.36
CA GLY A 241 -7.81 -1.82 -8.71
C GLY A 241 -7.39 -2.69 -7.54
N ALA A 242 -6.61 -3.71 -7.87
CA ALA A 242 -6.02 -4.64 -6.94
C ALA A 242 -4.50 -4.72 -7.14
N LEU A 243 -3.77 -4.60 -6.03
CA LEU A 243 -2.32 -4.83 -5.95
C LEU A 243 -2.08 -6.05 -5.06
N THR A 244 -1.37 -7.05 -5.60
CA THR A 244 -0.94 -8.23 -4.85
C THR A 244 0.56 -8.30 -4.81
N LEU A 245 1.14 -8.26 -3.61
CA LEU A 245 2.56 -8.48 -3.38
C LEU A 245 2.78 -9.89 -2.85
N ARG A 246 3.76 -10.60 -3.41
CA ARG A 246 4.08 -11.97 -3.04
C ARG A 246 5.56 -12.09 -2.70
N GLN A 247 5.88 -12.79 -1.63
CA GLN A 247 7.24 -13.14 -1.29
C GLN A 247 7.33 -14.65 -1.11
N THR A 248 8.24 -15.29 -1.85
CA THR A 248 8.45 -16.75 -1.78
C THR A 248 9.80 -17.05 -1.14
N GLY A 249 9.79 -17.66 0.04
CA GLY A 249 10.98 -17.93 0.83
C GLY A 249 11.69 -16.64 1.25
N ALA A 250 13.00 -16.58 0.98
CA ALA A 250 13.84 -15.40 1.20
C ALA A 250 14.06 -14.57 -0.08
N LYS A 251 13.32 -14.85 -1.16
CA LYS A 251 13.40 -14.04 -2.38
C LYS A 251 12.85 -12.64 -2.14
N ASP A 252 13.21 -11.73 -3.03
CA ASP A 252 12.59 -10.41 -3.10
C ASP A 252 11.09 -10.53 -3.42
N TRP A 253 10.37 -9.43 -3.20
CA TRP A 253 8.93 -9.37 -3.48
C TRP A 253 8.66 -9.42 -4.98
N GLU A 254 7.54 -10.00 -5.36
CA GLU A 254 6.91 -9.90 -6.68
C GLU A 254 5.62 -9.10 -6.52
N ALA A 255 5.19 -8.41 -7.56
CA ALA A 255 3.96 -7.62 -7.54
C ALA A 255 3.09 -7.95 -8.76
N ASP A 256 1.79 -8.05 -8.54
CA ASP A 256 0.78 -8.16 -9.59
C ASP A 256 -0.21 -7.01 -9.40
N PHE A 257 -0.45 -6.24 -10.46
CA PHE A 257 -1.39 -5.13 -10.49
C PHE A 257 -2.44 -5.35 -11.58
N GLN A 258 -3.69 -5.03 -11.25
CA GLN A 258 -4.81 -5.01 -12.19
C GLN A 258 -5.75 -3.88 -11.79
N GLY A 259 -6.16 -3.07 -12.76
CA GLY A 259 -7.07 -1.95 -12.53
C GLY A 259 -6.79 -0.76 -13.43
N ASP A 260 -7.28 0.39 -13.03
CA ASP A 260 -7.31 1.61 -13.82
C ASP A 260 -6.52 2.72 -13.13
N LEU A 261 -5.73 3.42 -13.94
CA LEU A 261 -5.03 4.64 -13.55
C LEU A 261 -5.62 5.80 -14.35
N TYR A 262 -6.19 6.78 -13.66
CA TYR A 262 -6.84 7.94 -14.26
C TYR A 262 -5.98 9.20 -14.12
N ASP A 263 -6.21 10.14 -15.02
CA ASP A 263 -5.61 11.48 -14.99
C ASP A 263 -4.07 11.46 -14.88
N ILE A 264 -3.43 10.49 -15.54
CA ILE A 264 -1.98 10.40 -15.62
C ILE A 264 -1.48 11.58 -16.46
N ASP A 265 -0.65 12.43 -15.87
CA ASP A 265 -0.04 13.55 -16.57
C ASP A 265 1.12 13.05 -17.44
N MET A 266 0.87 13.00 -18.76
CA MET A 266 1.85 12.51 -19.73
C MET A 266 3.10 13.39 -19.81
N ASN A 267 3.00 14.67 -19.43
CA ASN A 267 4.16 15.55 -19.36
C ASN A 267 5.04 15.24 -18.15
N THR A 268 4.43 14.86 -17.02
CA THR A 268 5.17 14.35 -15.87
C THR A 268 5.82 13.00 -16.18
N LEU A 269 5.09 12.09 -16.86
CA LEU A 269 5.59 10.77 -17.21
C LEU A 269 6.77 10.82 -18.21
N VAL A 270 6.66 11.65 -19.26
CA VAL A 270 7.64 11.70 -20.36
C VAL A 270 8.47 12.99 -20.32
N GLY A 271 7.83 14.15 -20.40
CA GLY A 271 8.52 15.44 -20.59
C GLY A 271 9.52 15.81 -19.48
N ARG A 272 9.18 15.54 -18.21
CA ARG A 272 10.10 15.80 -17.09
C ARG A 272 11.30 14.85 -17.05
N ARG A 273 11.12 13.60 -17.47
CA ARG A 273 12.14 12.55 -17.37
C ARG A 273 13.03 12.44 -18.60
N PHE A 274 12.48 12.78 -19.76
CA PHE A 274 13.18 12.79 -21.02
C PHE A 274 13.05 14.19 -21.62
N PRO A 275 13.89 15.15 -21.20
CA PRO A 275 13.74 16.57 -21.56
C PRO A 275 13.82 16.86 -23.07
N SER A 276 14.37 15.92 -23.85
CA SER A 276 14.40 15.95 -25.31
C SER A 276 13.04 15.65 -25.96
N HIS A 277 12.08 15.13 -25.19
CA HIS A 277 10.76 14.76 -25.66
C HIS A 277 9.70 15.60 -24.96
N ARG A 278 8.63 15.91 -25.71
CA ARG A 278 7.44 16.57 -25.18
C ARG A 278 6.23 15.70 -25.46
N LEU A 279 5.42 15.48 -24.44
CA LEU A 279 4.14 14.82 -24.54
C LEU A 279 3.24 15.41 -23.47
N SER A 280 2.06 15.90 -23.86
CA SER A 280 1.10 16.51 -22.94
C SER A 280 -0.28 15.86 -23.09
N GLY A 281 -1.10 16.02 -22.07
CA GLY A 281 -2.43 15.42 -21.98
C GLY A 281 -2.59 14.58 -20.73
N LEU A 282 -3.84 14.30 -20.39
CA LEU A 282 -4.22 13.42 -19.29
C LEU A 282 -4.63 12.07 -19.84
N ALA A 283 -3.92 11.02 -19.42
CA ALA A 283 -4.15 9.67 -19.86
C ALA A 283 -4.95 8.85 -18.85
N HIS A 284 -5.75 7.93 -19.38
CA HIS A 284 -6.34 6.82 -18.65
C HIS A 284 -5.66 5.54 -19.11
N VAL A 285 -5.09 4.80 -18.16
CA VAL A 285 -4.44 3.51 -18.42
C VAL A 285 -5.25 2.40 -17.74
N ALA A 286 -5.88 1.56 -18.54
CA ALA A 286 -6.58 0.36 -18.10
C ALA A 286 -5.61 -0.84 -18.16
N ILE A 287 -5.18 -1.32 -16.99
CA ILE A 287 -4.23 -2.42 -16.82
C ILE A 287 -5.01 -3.71 -16.58
N LYS A 288 -5.02 -4.59 -17.58
CA LYS A 288 -5.65 -5.92 -17.47
C LYS A 288 -4.83 -6.86 -16.59
N SER A 289 -3.51 -6.80 -16.72
CA SER A 289 -2.55 -7.55 -15.91
C SER A 289 -1.20 -6.89 -16.01
N ALA A 290 -0.52 -6.64 -14.90
CA ALA A 290 0.86 -6.23 -14.90
C ALA A 290 1.61 -6.93 -13.76
N ARG A 291 2.65 -7.67 -14.10
CA ARG A 291 3.44 -8.44 -13.15
C ARG A 291 4.89 -7.98 -13.15
N TRP A 292 5.36 -7.63 -11.96
CA TRP A 292 6.73 -7.30 -11.66
C TRP A 292 7.38 -8.42 -10.84
N GLY A 293 8.60 -8.81 -11.19
CA GLY A 293 9.32 -9.89 -10.52
C GLY A 293 10.66 -10.18 -11.17
N ASP A 294 11.25 -11.32 -10.79
CA ASP A 294 12.56 -11.73 -11.27
C ASP A 294 12.50 -12.18 -12.74
N ARG A 295 13.35 -11.61 -13.58
CA ARG A 295 13.53 -12.01 -14.97
C ARG A 295 14.83 -12.81 -15.10
N PRO A 296 14.77 -14.07 -15.59
CA PRO A 296 15.95 -14.90 -15.74
C PRO A 296 17.08 -14.20 -16.50
N GLY A 297 18.22 -13.99 -15.83
CA GLY A 297 19.40 -13.34 -16.41
C GLY A 297 19.36 -11.82 -16.55
N GLN A 298 18.26 -11.15 -16.20
CA GLN A 298 18.09 -9.69 -16.29
C GLN A 298 17.79 -9.02 -14.94
N GLY A 299 17.48 -9.82 -13.92
CA GLY A 299 17.09 -9.34 -12.59
C GLY A 299 15.67 -8.80 -12.55
N MET A 300 15.36 -8.04 -11.49
CA MET A 300 14.01 -7.55 -11.23
C MET A 300 13.48 -6.59 -12.31
N GLY A 301 12.21 -6.76 -12.69
CA GLY A 301 11.51 -5.89 -13.64
C GLY A 301 10.12 -6.39 -14.01
N TRP A 302 9.49 -5.75 -15.00
CA TRP A 302 8.21 -6.21 -15.56
C TRP A 302 8.39 -7.51 -16.32
N VAL A 303 7.73 -8.57 -15.85
CA VAL A 303 7.74 -9.91 -16.45
C VAL A 303 6.69 -9.98 -17.56
N GLU A 304 5.51 -9.43 -17.31
CA GLU A 304 4.43 -9.34 -18.29
C GLU A 304 3.56 -8.14 -17.95
N ALA A 305 3.02 -7.47 -18.96
CA ALA A 305 2.08 -6.38 -18.78
C ALA A 305 1.13 -6.32 -19.96
N THR A 306 -0.16 -6.09 -19.72
CA THR A 306 -1.15 -6.00 -20.77
C THR A 306 -2.19 -4.98 -20.37
N GLY A 307 -2.51 -4.09 -21.29
CA GLY A 307 -3.46 -3.04 -21.04
C GLY A 307 -3.67 -2.14 -22.23
N GLU A 308 -4.33 -1.04 -21.94
CA GLU A 308 -4.69 -0.01 -22.88
C GLU A 308 -4.43 1.35 -22.24
N MET A 309 -3.90 2.27 -23.01
CA MET A 309 -3.78 3.67 -22.62
C MET A 309 -4.55 4.51 -23.63
N THR A 310 -5.44 5.35 -23.13
CA THR A 310 -6.16 6.36 -23.91
C THR A 310 -5.87 7.74 -23.37
N THR A 311 -5.94 8.75 -24.22
CA THR A 311 -5.73 10.16 -23.88
C THR A 311 -6.63 10.96 -24.80
N GLY A 312 -7.25 12.00 -24.23
CA GLY A 312 -8.01 12.98 -25.01
C GLY A 312 -7.08 13.92 -25.78
N GLN A 313 -7.44 15.21 -25.80
CA GLN A 313 -6.64 16.23 -26.49
C GLN A 313 -5.28 16.43 -25.79
N GLY A 314 -4.23 16.60 -26.59
CA GLY A 314 -2.88 16.87 -26.13
C GLY A 314 -1.95 17.30 -27.25
N SER A 315 -0.65 17.37 -26.95
CA SER A 315 0.40 17.67 -27.92
C SER A 315 1.58 16.71 -27.77
N MET A 316 2.23 16.40 -28.89
CA MET A 316 3.40 15.53 -28.96
C MET A 316 4.51 16.22 -29.74
N GLY A 317 5.73 16.23 -29.21
CA GLY A 317 6.89 16.78 -29.90
C GLY A 317 7.19 16.00 -31.19
N THR A 318 7.56 16.70 -32.26
CA THR A 318 7.93 16.07 -33.53
C THR A 318 9.10 15.10 -33.37
N ASP A 319 10.01 15.37 -32.44
CA ASP A 319 11.17 14.53 -32.13
C ASP A 319 10.76 13.18 -31.57
N LEU A 320 9.75 13.14 -30.68
CA LEU A 320 9.21 11.89 -30.13
C LEU A 320 8.48 11.09 -31.23
N LEU A 321 7.71 11.77 -32.08
CA LEU A 321 7.02 11.12 -33.20
C LEU A 321 8.01 10.49 -34.20
N ASN A 322 9.12 11.18 -34.49
CA ASN A 322 10.21 10.68 -35.31
C ASN A 322 10.94 9.49 -34.69
N ALA A 323 11.22 9.57 -33.39
CA ALA A 323 11.85 8.49 -32.65
C ALA A 323 10.96 7.24 -32.64
N LEU A 324 9.65 7.40 -32.44
CA LEU A 324 8.68 6.31 -32.53
C LEU A 324 8.66 5.66 -33.93
N ALA A 325 8.72 6.46 -34.99
CA ALA A 325 8.76 5.94 -36.34
C ALA A 325 10.07 5.17 -36.64
N THR A 326 11.20 5.69 -36.16
CA THR A 326 12.54 5.17 -36.50
C THR A 326 12.94 3.97 -35.64
N GLU A 327 12.74 4.05 -34.33
CA GLU A 327 13.24 3.06 -33.37
C GLU A 327 12.16 2.03 -32.98
N MET A 328 10.88 2.39 -33.10
CA MET A 328 9.75 1.51 -32.78
C MET A 328 8.91 1.15 -34.02
N SER A 329 9.32 1.58 -35.21
CA SER A 329 8.68 1.24 -36.49
C SER A 329 7.20 1.66 -36.60
N PHE A 330 6.81 2.74 -35.91
CA PHE A 330 5.48 3.32 -36.09
C PHE A 330 5.33 3.86 -37.51
N ARG A 331 4.16 3.68 -38.12
CA ARG A 331 3.90 4.16 -39.48
C ARG A 331 3.29 5.55 -39.41
N LEU A 332 3.93 6.51 -40.08
CA LEU A 332 3.42 7.87 -40.23
C LEU A 332 2.82 8.03 -41.65
N PRO A 333 1.59 8.56 -41.79
CA PRO A 333 1.08 8.96 -43.09
C PRO A 333 1.93 10.10 -43.68
N GLU A 334 2.00 10.21 -45.02
CA GLU A 334 2.88 11.15 -45.72
C GLU A 334 2.73 12.61 -45.28
N LYS A 335 1.51 13.04 -44.96
CA LYS A 335 1.23 14.40 -44.45
C LYS A 335 1.85 14.63 -43.08
N SER A 336 1.88 13.60 -42.24
CA SER A 336 2.48 13.66 -40.91
C SER A 336 4.01 13.57 -40.95
N ALA A 337 4.56 12.80 -41.89
CA ALA A 337 6.00 12.70 -42.12
C ALA A 337 6.65 14.05 -42.50
N LYS A 338 5.87 14.97 -43.09
CA LYS A 338 6.31 16.34 -43.37
C LYS A 338 6.47 17.20 -42.11
N PHE A 339 5.62 17.03 -41.08
CA PHE A 339 5.79 17.74 -39.80
C PHE A 339 7.07 17.29 -39.09
N ALA A 340 7.35 16.00 -39.19
CA ALA A 340 8.55 15.35 -38.70
C ALA A 340 9.86 15.91 -39.30
N THR A 341 9.83 16.41 -40.53
CA THR A 341 11.02 16.85 -41.28
C THR A 341 11.13 18.36 -41.45
N SER A 342 10.02 19.10 -41.31
CA SER A 342 9.97 20.52 -41.67
C SER A 342 10.49 21.47 -40.58
N GLY A 343 10.71 21.03 -39.33
CA GLY A 343 11.25 21.85 -38.23
C GLY A 343 10.42 23.08 -37.81
N ASP A 344 9.38 23.43 -38.55
CA ASP A 344 8.60 24.68 -38.45
C ASP A 344 7.64 24.70 -37.26
N LYS A 345 7.25 23.51 -36.75
CA LYS A 345 6.44 23.38 -35.55
C LYS A 345 7.07 22.34 -34.63
N PRO A 346 7.50 22.73 -33.43
CA PRO A 346 8.17 21.82 -32.50
C PRO A 346 7.22 20.74 -31.95
N ASP A 347 5.90 21.01 -31.96
CA ASP A 347 4.86 20.14 -31.41
C ASP A 347 3.70 19.95 -32.40
N VAL A 348 3.09 18.77 -32.33
CA VAL A 348 1.92 18.35 -33.10
C VAL A 348 0.75 18.13 -32.14
N ASP A 349 -0.32 18.91 -32.32
CA ASP A 349 -1.56 18.72 -31.55
C ASP A 349 -2.32 17.49 -32.04
N PHE A 350 -2.83 16.71 -31.09
CA PHE A 350 -3.71 15.57 -31.34
C PHE A 350 -5.02 15.73 -30.56
N HIS A 351 -6.08 15.15 -31.09
CA HIS A 351 -7.40 15.13 -30.45
C HIS A 351 -7.59 13.89 -29.58
N ALA A 352 -6.99 12.76 -30.00
CA ALA A 352 -7.04 11.51 -29.27
C ALA A 352 -5.75 10.72 -29.51
N MET A 353 -5.29 10.03 -28.46
CA MET A 353 -4.25 9.02 -28.52
C MET A 353 -4.79 7.76 -27.83
N GLY A 354 -4.56 6.60 -28.44
CA GLY A 354 -5.06 5.32 -27.92
C GLY A 354 -4.13 4.21 -28.35
N LEU A 355 -3.52 3.53 -27.39
CA LEU A 355 -2.66 2.39 -27.66
C LEU A 355 -2.98 1.21 -26.75
N THR A 356 -3.00 0.02 -27.33
CA THR A 356 -2.94 -1.23 -26.57
C THR A 356 -1.49 -1.65 -26.43
N PHE A 357 -1.11 -2.18 -25.28
CA PHE A 357 0.23 -2.72 -25.05
C PHE A 357 0.17 -4.13 -24.48
N GLU A 358 1.09 -4.98 -24.92
CA GLU A 358 1.35 -6.32 -24.38
C GLU A 358 2.86 -6.51 -24.30
N ILE A 359 3.38 -6.66 -23.09
CA ILE A 359 4.76 -7.06 -22.77
C ILE A 359 4.71 -8.53 -22.40
N ARG A 360 5.46 -9.35 -23.12
CA ARG A 360 5.54 -10.79 -22.90
C ARG A 360 6.78 -11.17 -22.08
N LYS A 361 6.78 -12.41 -21.57
CA LYS A 361 7.86 -12.96 -20.74
C LYS A 361 9.21 -13.05 -21.45
N ASP A 362 9.20 -13.12 -22.78
CA ASP A 362 10.40 -13.11 -23.63
C ASP A 362 10.91 -11.68 -23.91
N GLY A 363 10.23 -10.65 -23.40
CA GLY A 363 10.55 -9.24 -23.63
C GLY A 363 9.99 -8.68 -24.93
N GLU A 364 9.20 -9.45 -25.69
CA GLU A 364 8.47 -8.95 -26.87
C GLU A 364 7.45 -7.90 -26.42
N ILE A 365 7.45 -6.74 -27.09
CA ILE A 365 6.45 -5.69 -26.89
C ILE A 365 5.56 -5.64 -28.12
N ARG A 366 4.26 -5.82 -27.94
CA ARG A 366 3.25 -5.62 -28.98
C ARG A 366 2.47 -4.37 -28.68
N LEU A 367 2.37 -3.52 -29.70
CA LEU A 367 1.63 -2.27 -29.65
C LEU A 367 0.53 -2.31 -30.71
N GLY A 368 -0.64 -1.82 -30.35
CA GLY A 368 -1.81 -1.75 -31.24
C GLY A 368 -2.56 -0.44 -31.06
N GLY A 369 -3.54 -0.16 -31.92
CA GLY A 369 -4.40 1.00 -31.80
C GLY A 369 -5.53 0.78 -30.80
N ALA A 370 -5.92 1.84 -30.09
CA ALA A 370 -7.02 1.83 -29.13
C ALA A 370 -7.95 3.04 -29.26
N LEU A 371 -8.07 3.59 -30.47
CA LEU A 371 -8.90 4.77 -30.75
C LEU A 371 -10.38 4.43 -31.02
N GLY A 372 -10.80 3.19 -30.77
CA GLY A 372 -12.16 2.71 -31.03
C GLY A 372 -12.46 2.51 -32.52
N ASN A 373 -13.76 2.41 -32.85
CA ASN A 373 -14.24 2.04 -34.18
C ASN A 373 -14.25 3.21 -35.19
N GLU A 374 -13.96 4.43 -34.74
CA GLU A 374 -13.95 5.63 -35.59
C GLU A 374 -12.69 5.72 -36.47
N PHE A 375 -11.64 5.01 -36.09
CA PHE A 375 -10.36 4.99 -36.79
C PHE A 375 -9.99 3.57 -37.21
N ALA A 376 -8.97 3.45 -38.06
CA ALA A 376 -8.41 2.15 -38.39
C ALA A 376 -7.94 1.43 -37.09
N PRO A 377 -8.05 0.09 -36.99
CA PRO A 377 -7.72 -0.65 -35.77
C PRO A 377 -6.27 -0.49 -35.29
N ASP A 378 -5.37 -0.09 -36.20
CA ASP A 378 -3.97 0.16 -35.95
C ASP A 378 -3.65 1.64 -35.71
N ALA A 379 -4.63 2.55 -35.77
CA ALA A 379 -4.42 3.96 -35.50
C ALA A 379 -4.17 4.20 -34.01
N VAL A 380 -3.07 4.90 -33.70
CA VAL A 380 -2.65 5.18 -32.30
C VAL A 380 -2.75 6.64 -31.91
N LEU A 381 -2.70 7.53 -32.90
CA LEU A 381 -2.73 8.97 -32.70
C LEU A 381 -3.61 9.57 -33.79
N ALA A 382 -4.54 10.45 -33.41
CA ALA A 382 -5.46 11.07 -34.35
C ALA A 382 -5.62 12.57 -34.11
N ARG A 383 -5.80 13.30 -35.20
CA ARG A 383 -6.18 14.71 -35.21
C ARG A 383 -7.51 14.83 -35.96
N GLN A 384 -8.57 15.18 -35.22
CA GLN A 384 -9.93 15.19 -35.74
C GLN A 384 -10.24 13.83 -36.40
N THR A 385 -10.55 13.80 -37.70
CA THR A 385 -10.89 12.58 -38.44
C THR A 385 -9.70 11.89 -39.11
N SER A 386 -8.48 12.42 -38.96
CA SER A 386 -7.28 11.90 -39.62
C SER A 386 -6.30 11.27 -38.63
N ALA A 387 -5.88 10.03 -38.90
CA ALA A 387 -4.81 9.40 -38.14
C ALA A 387 -3.45 10.08 -38.43
N LEU A 388 -2.71 10.37 -37.36
CA LEU A 388 -1.36 10.94 -37.40
C LEU A 388 -0.26 9.87 -37.32
N ALA A 389 -0.54 8.74 -36.67
CA ALA A 389 0.37 7.63 -36.54
C ALA A 389 -0.40 6.30 -36.40
N TYR A 390 0.21 5.22 -36.88
CA TYR A 390 -0.28 3.87 -36.76
C TYR A 390 0.74 2.98 -36.05
N ALA A 391 0.25 2.00 -35.30
CA ALA A 391 1.03 0.99 -34.62
C ALA A 391 1.96 0.22 -35.59
N PRO A 392 3.11 -0.27 -35.09
CA PRO A 392 4.05 -1.06 -35.88
C PRO A 392 3.42 -2.36 -36.38
N ARG A 393 3.85 -2.83 -37.56
CA ARG A 393 3.48 -4.16 -38.07
C ARG A 393 4.47 -5.19 -37.54
N GLY A 394 4.23 -5.68 -36.33
CA GLY A 394 5.04 -6.74 -35.70
C GLY A 394 5.46 -6.42 -34.27
N ALA A 395 6.38 -7.23 -33.77
CA ALA A 395 6.95 -7.06 -32.44
C ALA A 395 7.90 -5.85 -32.40
N ALA A 396 7.69 -4.97 -31.43
CA ALA A 396 8.71 -4.06 -30.97
C ALA A 396 9.56 -4.74 -29.88
N ASN A 397 10.74 -4.18 -29.63
CA ASN A 397 11.64 -4.63 -28.57
C ASN A 397 11.81 -3.51 -27.54
N VAL A 398 11.92 -3.86 -26.25
CA VAL A 398 12.33 -2.97 -25.15
C VAL A 398 13.51 -2.06 -25.54
N ARG A 399 14.48 -2.57 -26.30
CA ARG A 399 15.63 -1.80 -26.79
C ARG A 399 15.22 -0.64 -27.71
N GLY A 400 14.24 -0.85 -28.59
CA GLY A 400 13.68 0.21 -29.45
C GLY A 400 12.99 1.29 -28.62
N LEU A 401 12.27 0.89 -27.56
CA LEU A 401 11.60 1.82 -26.65
C LEU A 401 12.62 2.67 -25.89
N ILE A 402 13.72 2.05 -25.42
CA ILE A 402 14.82 2.77 -24.76
C ILE A 402 15.44 3.80 -25.69
N LYS A 403 15.76 3.42 -26.93
CA LYS A 403 16.31 4.35 -27.92
C LYS A 403 15.33 5.46 -28.31
N THR A 404 14.02 5.17 -28.27
CA THR A 404 12.98 6.16 -28.55
C THR A 404 12.95 7.26 -27.51
N LEU A 405 13.12 6.90 -26.23
CA LEU A 405 12.98 7.82 -25.09
C LEU A 405 14.30 8.48 -24.67
N VAL A 406 15.43 7.82 -24.95
CA VAL A 406 16.78 8.33 -24.66
C VAL A 406 17.50 8.49 -25.99
N PRO A 407 17.41 9.66 -26.66
CA PRO A 407 18.06 9.86 -27.93
C PRO A 407 19.57 9.79 -27.74
N THR A 408 20.20 8.77 -28.34
CA THR A 408 21.66 8.69 -28.43
C THR A 408 22.12 9.60 -29.56
N ASN A 409 22.93 10.62 -29.26
CA ASN A 409 23.59 11.39 -30.32
C ASN A 409 24.35 10.44 -31.24
N ALA A 410 24.13 10.59 -32.56
CA ALA A 410 24.55 9.67 -33.61
C ALA A 410 26.08 9.44 -33.76
N SER A 411 26.90 10.11 -32.95
CA SER A 411 28.36 10.09 -33.02
C SER A 411 29.04 9.08 -32.10
N ASP A 412 28.30 8.34 -31.26
CA ASP A 412 28.90 7.34 -30.39
C ASP A 412 28.00 6.09 -30.32
N PRO A 413 28.39 4.95 -30.94
CA PRO A 413 27.65 3.70 -30.86
C PRO A 413 27.93 3.07 -29.49
N VAL A 414 27.44 3.75 -28.45
CA VAL A 414 27.51 3.25 -27.09
C VAL A 414 26.65 1.99 -27.06
N MET A 415 27.31 0.82 -26.95
CA MET A 415 26.70 -0.39 -26.40
C MET A 415 26.01 0.05 -25.12
N VAL A 416 24.68 0.21 -25.13
CA VAL A 416 23.88 0.70 -23.99
C VAL A 416 24.37 -0.02 -22.73
N PRO A 417 25.26 0.58 -21.90
CA PRO A 417 25.55 0.04 -20.61
C PRO A 417 24.25 0.25 -19.82
N LEU A 418 24.00 -0.54 -18.80
CA LEU A 418 23.00 -0.18 -17.78
C LEU A 418 23.44 1.12 -17.09
N THR A 419 23.27 2.26 -17.75
CA THR A 419 23.34 3.58 -17.14
C THR A 419 22.15 3.73 -16.18
N LYS A 420 22.25 4.68 -15.25
CA LYS A 420 21.16 4.91 -14.28
C LYS A 420 19.85 5.26 -15.00
N GLU A 421 19.94 5.91 -16.16
CA GLU A 421 18.85 6.40 -17.00
C GLU A 421 18.18 5.29 -17.82
N SER A 422 18.93 4.30 -18.32
CA SER A 422 18.37 3.13 -19.01
C SER A 422 17.81 2.09 -18.04
N ARG A 423 18.32 2.04 -16.79
CA ARG A 423 17.70 1.29 -15.70
C ARG A 423 16.29 1.77 -15.39
N VAL A 424 15.98 3.07 -15.53
CA VAL A 424 14.64 3.62 -15.30
C VAL A 424 13.59 2.90 -16.15
N LEU A 425 13.91 2.49 -17.38
CA LEU A 425 13.03 1.72 -18.27
C LEU A 425 12.93 0.23 -17.92
N LEU A 426 13.94 -0.32 -17.23
CA LEU A 426 13.90 -1.65 -16.61
C LEU A 426 13.29 -1.60 -15.19
N CYS A 427 13.10 -0.40 -14.64
CA CYS A 427 12.70 -0.08 -13.27
C CYS A 427 11.62 1.02 -13.22
N PHE A 428 10.64 1.00 -14.13
CA PHE A 428 9.36 1.68 -13.90
C PHE A 428 8.62 0.94 -12.78
N PRO A 429 7.96 1.65 -11.88
CA PRO A 429 8.58 2.51 -10.88
C PRO A 429 9.21 1.65 -9.76
N ALA A 430 10.52 1.78 -9.54
CA ALA A 430 11.20 1.08 -8.45
C ALA A 430 11.09 1.87 -7.13
N PRO A 431 11.02 1.17 -5.98
CA PRO A 431 11.06 1.79 -4.66
C PRO A 431 12.22 2.78 -4.53
N PRO A 432 12.02 3.95 -3.88
CA PRO A 432 13.07 4.98 -3.70
C PRO A 432 14.38 4.44 -3.12
N GLN A 433 14.30 3.33 -2.38
CA GLN A 433 15.42 2.66 -1.72
C GLN A 433 16.30 1.81 -2.65
N LEU A 434 15.89 1.59 -3.91
CA LEU A 434 16.67 0.93 -4.96
C LEU A 434 17.34 1.93 -5.92
N LEU A 435 17.04 3.22 -5.78
CA LEU A 435 17.77 4.27 -6.49
C LEU A 435 19.14 4.45 -5.79
N PRO A 436 20.26 4.47 -6.54
CA PRO A 436 21.55 4.78 -5.96
C PRO A 436 21.48 6.18 -5.33
N LYS A 437 21.89 6.29 -4.06
CA LYS A 437 21.96 7.56 -3.32
C LYS A 437 22.50 8.66 -4.23
N ARG A 438 21.75 9.77 -4.30
CA ARG A 438 22.20 11.01 -4.92
C ARG A 438 23.53 11.36 -4.23
N ILE A 439 24.63 11.32 -4.97
CA ILE A 439 25.86 11.97 -4.51
C ILE A 439 25.52 13.45 -4.64
N GLU A 440 25.13 14.06 -3.52
CA GLU A 440 25.12 15.51 -3.42
C GLU A 440 26.57 15.95 -3.61
N GLY A 441 26.84 16.50 -4.79
CA GLY A 441 28.10 17.17 -5.06
C GLY A 441 28.15 18.45 -4.22
N ASN A 442 29.26 18.62 -3.50
CA ASN A 442 29.72 19.92 -3.01
C ASN A 442 29.86 20.93 -4.17
#